data_AF-A0A413ZP44-F1
#
_entry.id   AF-A0A413ZP44-F1
#
_cell.length_a   1.000
_cell.length_b   1.000
_cell.length_c   1.000
_cell.angle_alpha   90.00
_cell.angle_beta   90.00
_cell.angle_gamma   90.00
#
_symmetry.space_group_name_H-M   'P 1'
#
loop_
_entity.id
_entity.type
_entity.pdbx_description
1 polymer ?
#
loop_
_entity_poly.entity_id
_entity_poly.type
_entity_poly.pdbx_seq_one_letter_code
_entity_poly.pdbx_strand_id
1 'polypeptide(L)' 'MKTMVERQSIIHMYRVCGYSKRRISRELHVSRHTVDNILSEYESAI' A
#
# COMPACT_ATOMS: atom_id res chain seq x y z
N MET A 1 -1.79 -12.22 -7.68
CA MET A 1 -0.81 -11.13 -7.86
C MET A 1 -1.55 -9.81 -7.99
N LYS A 2 -1.16 -8.77 -7.24
CA LYS A 2 -1.59 -7.40 -7.49
C LYS A 2 -0.77 -6.83 -8.65
N THR A 3 -1.38 -6.05 -9.52
CA THR A 3 -0.67 -5.41 -10.63
C THR A 3 0.35 -4.39 -10.10
N MET A 4 1.38 -4.09 -10.89
CA MET A 4 2.37 -3.06 -10.55
C MET A 4 1.71 -1.71 -10.27
N VAL A 5 0.63 -1.38 -11.00
CA VAL A 5 -0.16 -0.16 -10.81
C VAL A 5 -0.80 -0.12 -9.42
N GLU A 6 -1.49 -1.19 -9.00
CA GLU A 6 -2.13 -1.24 -7.68
C GLU A 6 -1.12 -1.14 -6.53
N ARG A 7 0.05 -1.78 -6.68
CA ARG A 7 1.14 -1.69 -5.70
C ARG A 7 1.65 -0.25 -5.60
N GLN A 8 1.84 0.41 -6.73
CA GLN A 8 2.31 1.79 -6.76
C GLN A 8 1.29 2.77 -6.17
N SER A 9 -0.01 2.55 -6.36
CA SER A 9 -1.06 3.35 -5.73
C SER A 9 -1.01 3.25 -4.20
N ILE A 10 -0.78 2.05 -3.66
CA ILE A 10 -0.61 1.85 -2.20
C ILE A 10 0.62 2.61 -1.69
N ILE A 11 1.76 2.50 -2.37
CA ILE A 11 3.01 3.16 -1.98
C ILE A 11 2.86 4.69 -2.05
N HIS A 12 2.25 5.22 -3.11
CA HIS A 12 2.03 6.64 -3.28
C HIS A 12 1.16 7.21 -2.14
N MET A 13 0.04 6.55 -1.83
CA MET A 13 -0.83 7.00 -0.75
C MET A 13 -0.14 6.92 0.63
N TYR A 14 0.71 5.93 0.85
CA TYR A 14 1.47 5.80 2.10
C TYR A 14 2.57 6.87 2.24
N ARG A 15 3.43 7.02 1.22
CA ARG A 15 4.65 7.84 1.30
C ARG A 15 4.44 9.30 0.92
N VAL A 16 3.60 9.56 -0.08
CA VAL A 16 3.39 10.91 -0.61
C VAL A 16 2.17 11.56 0.03
N CYS A 17 1.04 10.83 0.11
CA CYS A 17 -0.18 11.39 0.70
C CYS A 17 -0.24 11.25 2.24
N GLY A 18 0.66 10.49 2.86
CA GLY A 18 0.72 10.31 4.31
C GLY A 18 -0.44 9.50 4.91
N TYR A 19 -1.09 8.64 4.11
CA TYR A 19 -2.23 7.86 4.59
C TYR A 19 -1.78 6.69 5.48
N SER A 20 -2.54 6.42 6.54
CA SER A 20 -2.33 5.23 7.36
C SER A 20 -2.72 3.95 6.60
N LYS A 21 -2.10 2.81 6.94
CA LYS A 21 -2.41 1.48 6.36
C LYS A 21 -3.92 1.16 6.42
N ARG A 22 -4.61 1.60 7.48
CA ARG A 22 -6.07 1.43 7.65
C ARG A 22 -6.88 2.27 6.67
N ARG A 23 -6.49 3.53 6.44
CA ARG A 23 -7.14 4.41 5.47
C ARG A 23 -6.97 3.87 4.06
N ILE A 24 -5.75 3.47 3.70
CA ILE A 24 -5.42 2.87 2.40
C ILE A 24 -6.28 1.63 2.11
N SER A 25 -6.41 0.74 3.10
CA SER A 25 -7.24 -0.47 3.00
C SER A 25 -8.71 -0.14 2.69
N ARG A 26 -9.27 0.90 3.32
CA ARG A 26 -10.64 1.35 3.07
C ARG A 26 -10.80 2.01 1.70
N GLU A 27 -9.87 2.91 1.35
CA GLU A 27 -9.90 3.69 0.11
C GLU A 27 -9.82 2.80 -1.14
N LEU A 28 -8.94 1.80 -1.11
CA LEU A 28 -8.70 0.91 -2.25
C LEU A 28 -9.52 -0.39 -2.19
N HIS A 29 -10.39 -0.54 -1.20
CA HIS A 29 -11.15 -1.77 -0.96
C HIS A 29 -10.28 -3.03 -0.96
N VAL A 30 -9.09 -2.94 -0.34
CA VAL A 30 -8.13 -4.06 -0.21
C VAL A 30 -7.97 -4.45 1.25
N SER A 31 -7.63 -5.72 1.49
CA SER A 31 -7.36 -6.18 2.86
C SER A 31 -6.17 -5.42 3.46
N ARG A 32 -6.22 -5.19 4.77
CA ARG A 32 -5.11 -4.54 5.49
C ARG A 32 -3.82 -5.35 5.42
N HIS A 33 -3.92 -6.69 5.41
CA HIS A 33 -2.77 -7.59 5.22
C HIS A 33 -2.09 -7.38 3.86
N THR A 34 -2.87 -7.18 2.79
CA THR A 34 -2.32 -6.87 1.47
C THR A 34 -1.56 -5.55 1.47
N VAL A 35 -2.10 -4.52 2.12
CA VAL A 35 -1.40 -3.23 2.28
C VAL A 35 -0.11 -3.43 3.07
N ASP A 36 -0.17 -4.18 4.16
CA ASP A 36 0.98 -4.43 5.03
C ASP A 36 2.11 -5.15 4.29
N ASN A 37 1.82 -6.24 3.58
CA ASN A 37 2.81 -6.98 2.80
C ASN A 37 3.48 -6.11 1.73
N ILE A 38 2.69 -5.34 0.97
CA ILE A 38 3.23 -4.47 -0.09
C ILE A 38 4.12 -3.38 0.50
N LEU A 39 3.72 -2.78 1.62
CA LEU A 39 4.53 -1.75 2.29
C LEU A 39 5.78 -2.34 2.93
N SER A 40 5.70 -3.55 3.50
CA SER A 40 6.85 -4.27 4.04
C SER A 40 7.89 -4.58 2.95
N GLU A 41 7.45 -5.05 1.78
CA GLU A 41 8.32 -5.28 0.63
C GLU A 41 8.94 -3.98 0.11
N TYR A 42 8.16 -2.89 0.07
CA TYR A 42 8.65 -1.56 -0.32
C TYR A 42 9.69 -1.01 0.66
N GLU A 43 9.42 -1.08 1.97
CA GLU A 43 10.32 -0.59 3.02
C GLU A 43 11.62 -1.40 3.10
N SER A 44 11.57 -2.70 2.75
CA SER A 44 12.75 -3.58 2.72
C SER A 44 13.61 -3.41 1.45
N ALA A 45 13.08 -2.74 0.42
CA ALA A 45 13.79 -2.49 -0.84
C ALA A 45 14.49 -1.12 -0.87
N ILE A 46 14.35 -0.32 0.20
CA ILE A 46 15.07 0.94 0.45
C ILE A 46 16.34 0.61 1.24
#